data_AF-A0A0D0JMP0-F1
#
_entry.id   AF-A0A0D0JMP0-F1
#
_cell.length_a   1.000
_cell.length_b   1.000
_cell.length_c   1.000
_cell.angle_alpha   90.00
_cell.angle_beta   90.00
_cell.angle_gamma   90.00
#
_symmetry.space_group_name_H-M   'P 1'
#
loop_
_entity.id
_entity.type
_entity.pdbx_description
1 polymer ?
#
loop_
_entity_poly.entity_id
_entity_poly.type
_entity_poly.pdbx_seq_one_letter_code
_entity_poly.pdbx_strand_id
1 'polypeptide(L)'
;MISDRGPDTPVERIGERIHQGFTAALDARGFRADTEQQRAIDTLARWLQGWCAGRRGWLRKPAAGVYLWGGVGRGKSFVMDAFFAAAPFAAKRRVHFHAFLQELQERMKAFAGHPDPLVLAIRALAQDVRLLCFDEFHVHDIGDAMLLRRLLDVLVEEGVGLVMTSNYAPAGLCPNQLYRQRFTPAIEMIEKRFTVLTLDAGIDYRELPGGGQRWGEYLWPQSAGGLAYLETWLALDDQAQRDRSLTVNHHPLQVRALAPGRAWLEFAELCGNAHSTADFLWLLQRYPRLALTGVPALDSQPTDACQRFINLIDIAYDAGANLLLCSESSLERLCRGSPHQDFGRTRSRLSQLQARELSVIESASRHATGVSDKEF
;
A
#
# COMPACT_ATOMS: atom_id res chain seq x y z
N MET A 1 28.70 -23.83 4.78
CA MET A 1 29.30 -24.40 3.56
C MET A 1 28.32 -24.15 2.41
N ILE A 2 28.63 -23.18 1.54
CA ILE A 2 27.79 -22.72 0.41
C ILE A 2 28.46 -23.16 -0.92
N SER A 3 28.87 -24.43 -1.07
CA SER A 3 29.74 -24.81 -2.21
C SER A 3 29.06 -25.53 -3.37
N ASP A 4 27.72 -25.71 -3.40
CA ASP A 4 27.11 -26.52 -4.47
C ASP A 4 25.77 -25.99 -5.01
N ARG A 5 25.62 -24.66 -5.08
CA ARG A 5 24.38 -24.01 -5.59
C ARG A 5 24.70 -22.89 -6.57
N GLY A 6 25.55 -23.19 -7.54
CA GLY A 6 25.82 -22.26 -8.65
C GLY A 6 24.54 -21.95 -9.45
N PRO A 7 24.52 -20.89 -10.25
CA PRO A 7 23.45 -20.69 -11.22
C PRO A 7 23.39 -21.88 -12.19
N ASP A 8 22.19 -22.24 -12.65
CA ASP A 8 21.98 -23.32 -13.65
C ASP A 8 22.53 -22.95 -15.04
N THR A 9 22.94 -21.69 -15.22
CA THR A 9 23.48 -21.12 -16.44
C THR A 9 24.85 -20.51 -16.15
N PRO A 10 25.84 -20.61 -17.06
CA PRO A 10 27.13 -19.93 -16.90
C PRO A 10 26.96 -18.44 -16.59
N VAL A 11 27.77 -17.93 -15.66
CA VAL A 11 27.63 -16.57 -15.13
C VAL A 11 27.71 -15.51 -16.25
N GLU A 12 28.55 -15.75 -17.25
CA GLU A 12 28.76 -14.85 -18.39
C GLU A 12 27.49 -14.64 -19.24
N ARG A 13 26.54 -15.58 -19.20
CA ARG A 13 25.31 -15.57 -20.00
C ARG A 13 24.06 -15.15 -19.23
N ILE A 14 24.20 -14.83 -17.94
CA ILE A 14 23.05 -14.45 -17.11
C ILE A 14 22.39 -13.19 -17.67
N GLY A 15 23.16 -12.16 -18.03
CA GLY A 15 22.61 -10.94 -18.60
C GLY A 15 21.78 -11.20 -19.87
N GLU A 16 22.36 -11.92 -20.83
CA GLU A 16 21.69 -12.31 -22.08
C GLU A 16 20.38 -13.06 -21.83
N ARG A 17 20.39 -14.02 -20.90
CA ARG A 17 19.19 -14.79 -20.52
C ARG A 17 18.09 -13.89 -19.96
N ILE A 18 18.43 -12.92 -19.10
CA ILE A 18 17.46 -11.97 -18.56
C ILE A 18 16.85 -11.11 -19.69
N HIS A 19 17.68 -10.59 -20.60
CA HIS A 19 17.18 -9.80 -21.74
C HIS A 19 16.28 -10.62 -22.67
N GLN A 20 16.68 -11.85 -23.03
CA GLN A 20 15.88 -12.74 -23.87
C GLN A 20 14.53 -13.07 -23.22
N GLY A 21 14.53 -13.37 -21.92
CA GLY A 21 13.30 -13.63 -21.17
C GLY A 21 12.37 -12.41 -21.10
N PHE A 22 12.94 -11.21 -20.98
CA PHE A 22 12.15 -9.97 -21.01
C PHE A 22 11.54 -9.69 -22.38
N THR A 23 12.31 -9.83 -23.46
CA THR A 23 11.80 -9.70 -24.83
C THR A 23 10.68 -10.71 -25.11
N ALA A 24 10.88 -11.98 -24.74
CA ALA A 24 9.86 -13.00 -24.91
C ALA A 24 8.58 -12.70 -24.10
N ALA A 25 8.71 -12.14 -22.90
CA ALA A 25 7.57 -11.74 -22.07
C ALA A 25 6.80 -10.55 -22.66
N LEU A 26 7.50 -9.60 -23.31
CA LEU A 26 6.89 -8.49 -24.04
C LEU A 26 6.12 -9.00 -25.26
N ASP A 27 6.77 -9.83 -26.07
CA ASP A 27 6.19 -10.40 -27.30
C ASP A 27 4.93 -11.22 -27.00
N ALA A 28 4.98 -12.07 -25.96
CA ALA A 28 3.84 -12.89 -25.54
C ALA A 28 2.61 -12.06 -25.12
N ARG A 29 2.80 -10.82 -24.65
CA ARG A 29 1.73 -9.91 -24.25
C ARG A 29 1.43 -8.84 -25.31
N GLY A 30 2.15 -8.83 -26.44
CA GLY A 30 2.04 -7.80 -27.47
C GLY A 30 2.44 -6.40 -26.98
N PHE A 31 3.31 -6.32 -25.97
CA PHE A 31 3.74 -5.07 -25.35
C PHE A 31 5.04 -4.56 -25.96
N ARG A 32 5.27 -3.25 -25.85
CA ARG A 32 6.57 -2.62 -26.11
C ARG A 32 7.07 -2.00 -24.81
N ALA A 33 8.30 -2.31 -24.43
CA ALA A 33 8.91 -1.69 -23.27
C ALA A 33 9.19 -0.21 -23.53
N ASP A 34 8.95 0.61 -22.49
CA ASP A 34 9.45 1.97 -22.46
C ASP A 34 10.94 2.01 -22.04
N THR A 35 11.56 3.19 -22.15
CA THR A 35 12.98 3.41 -21.84
C THR A 35 13.33 3.06 -20.39
N GLU A 36 12.44 3.34 -19.44
CA GLU A 36 12.70 3.08 -18.02
C GLU A 36 12.57 1.59 -17.69
N GLN A 37 11.61 0.89 -18.30
CA GLN A 37 11.47 -0.56 -18.21
C GLN A 37 12.70 -1.28 -18.80
N GLN A 38 13.19 -0.81 -19.93
CA GLN A 38 14.44 -1.32 -20.52
C GLN A 38 15.61 -1.10 -19.57
N ARG A 39 15.78 0.13 -19.06
CA ARG A 39 16.84 0.48 -18.10
C ARG A 39 16.76 -0.35 -16.82
N ALA A 40 15.56 -0.64 -16.33
CA ALA A 40 15.35 -1.47 -15.15
C ALA A 40 15.84 -2.90 -15.39
N ILE A 41 15.46 -3.51 -16.52
CA ILE A 41 15.93 -4.85 -16.91
C ILE A 41 17.43 -4.89 -17.14
N ASP A 42 18.00 -3.89 -17.82
CA ASP A 42 19.45 -3.79 -18.03
C ASP A 42 20.22 -3.71 -16.72
N THR A 43 19.63 -3.05 -15.71
CA THR A 43 20.26 -2.95 -14.40
C THR A 43 20.11 -4.23 -13.60
N LEU A 44 18.94 -4.87 -13.63
CA LEU A 44 18.72 -6.18 -12.99
C LEU A 44 19.63 -7.27 -13.57
N ALA A 45 19.77 -7.30 -14.90
CA ALA A 45 20.67 -8.21 -15.63
C ALA A 45 22.13 -8.03 -15.21
N ARG A 46 22.64 -6.78 -15.26
CA ARG A 46 24.02 -6.46 -14.84
C ARG A 46 24.27 -6.74 -13.37
N TRP A 47 23.31 -6.37 -12.51
CA TRP A 47 23.40 -6.65 -11.07
C TRP A 47 23.51 -8.14 -10.82
N LEU A 48 22.58 -8.95 -11.38
CA LEU A 48 22.55 -10.37 -11.10
C LEU A 48 23.80 -11.09 -11.62
N GLN A 49 24.26 -10.74 -12.83
CA GLN A 49 25.50 -11.27 -13.39
C GLN A 49 26.71 -10.90 -12.53
N GLY A 50 26.85 -9.63 -12.13
CA GLY A 50 27.94 -9.18 -11.27
C GLY A 50 27.90 -9.79 -9.87
N TRP A 51 26.70 -10.00 -9.32
CA TRP A 51 26.49 -10.65 -8.04
C TRP A 51 26.89 -12.13 -8.09
N CYS A 52 26.50 -12.86 -9.13
CA CYS A 52 26.89 -14.26 -9.33
C CYS A 52 28.39 -14.44 -9.61
N ALA A 53 29.01 -13.49 -10.32
CA ALA A 53 30.45 -13.52 -10.60
C ALA A 53 31.32 -13.36 -9.34
N GLY A 54 30.72 -12.97 -8.21
CA GLY A 54 31.41 -12.78 -6.96
C GLY A 54 32.39 -11.60 -6.98
N ARG A 55 33.28 -11.53 -6.00
CA ARG A 55 34.27 -10.44 -5.89
C ARG A 55 35.38 -10.61 -6.93
N ARG A 56 35.44 -9.71 -7.91
CA ARG A 56 36.62 -9.56 -8.80
C ARG A 56 37.72 -8.64 -8.23
N GLY A 57 37.67 -8.28 -6.93
CA GLY A 57 38.72 -7.48 -6.29
C GLY A 57 38.40 -7.06 -4.84
N TRP A 58 39.40 -6.44 -4.17
CA TRP A 58 39.32 -5.93 -2.79
C TRP A 58 38.45 -4.66 -2.63
N LEU A 59 38.18 -3.94 -3.73
CA LEU A 59 37.76 -2.54 -3.67
C LEU A 59 36.24 -2.28 -3.61
N ARG A 60 35.36 -3.26 -3.80
CA ARG A 60 33.90 -3.05 -3.57
C ARG A 60 33.10 -4.36 -3.48
N LYS A 61 32.26 -4.50 -2.45
CA LYS A 61 31.20 -5.53 -2.40
C LYS A 61 30.13 -5.15 -3.44
N PRO A 62 29.66 -6.07 -4.30
CA PRO A 62 28.51 -5.80 -5.18
C PRO A 62 27.27 -5.44 -4.34
N ALA A 63 26.35 -4.69 -4.95
CA ALA A 63 25.07 -4.37 -4.31
C ALA A 63 24.37 -5.67 -3.90
N ALA A 64 23.76 -5.66 -2.72
CA ALA A 64 23.07 -6.81 -2.17
C ALA A 64 21.72 -7.07 -2.87
N GLY A 65 21.19 -6.05 -3.55
CA GLY A 65 19.92 -6.14 -4.23
C GLY A 65 19.59 -4.96 -5.13
N VAL A 66 18.41 -5.02 -5.73
CA VAL A 66 17.81 -3.94 -6.53
C VAL A 66 16.47 -3.55 -5.92
N TYR A 67 16.27 -2.24 -5.74
CA TYR A 67 15.02 -1.66 -5.25
C TYR A 67 14.38 -0.85 -6.38
N LEU A 68 13.26 -1.34 -6.89
CA LEU A 68 12.52 -0.77 -8.01
C LEU A 68 11.27 -0.06 -7.49
N TRP A 69 11.13 1.23 -7.77
CA TRP A 69 9.96 1.98 -7.31
C TRP A 69 9.36 2.89 -8.37
N GLY A 70 8.11 3.30 -8.16
CA GLY A 70 7.36 4.17 -9.08
C GLY A 70 5.86 4.03 -8.87
N GLY A 71 5.06 4.92 -9.44
CA GLY A 71 3.61 4.93 -9.28
C GLY A 71 2.88 3.65 -9.72
N VAL A 72 1.59 3.57 -9.39
CA VAL A 72 0.70 2.46 -9.81
C VAL A 72 0.64 2.40 -11.34
N GLY A 73 0.60 1.19 -11.91
CA GLY A 73 0.45 1.00 -13.36
C GLY A 73 1.72 1.21 -14.21
N ARG A 74 2.89 1.48 -13.60
CA ARG A 74 4.16 1.70 -14.32
C ARG A 74 4.89 0.42 -14.80
N GLY A 75 4.26 -0.75 -14.65
CA GLY A 75 4.84 -2.02 -15.11
C GLY A 75 5.93 -2.62 -14.20
N LYS A 76 6.08 -2.15 -12.94
CA LYS A 76 7.02 -2.72 -11.97
C LYS A 76 6.86 -4.24 -11.80
N SER A 77 5.61 -4.68 -11.63
CA SER A 77 5.27 -6.11 -11.49
C SER A 77 5.61 -6.89 -12.76
N PHE A 78 5.44 -6.30 -13.95
CA PHE A 78 5.80 -6.95 -15.21
C PHE A 78 7.33 -7.12 -15.36
N VAL A 79 8.10 -6.07 -15.05
CA VAL A 79 9.57 -6.14 -15.02
C VAL A 79 10.04 -7.20 -14.02
N MET A 80 9.42 -7.25 -12.84
CA MET A 80 9.67 -8.29 -11.82
C MET A 80 9.28 -9.70 -12.32
N ASP A 81 8.11 -9.87 -12.95
CA ASP A 81 7.65 -11.14 -13.53
C ASP A 81 8.70 -11.71 -14.50
N ALA A 82 9.11 -10.89 -15.46
CA ALA A 82 10.03 -11.29 -16.52
C ALA A 82 11.43 -11.60 -15.95
N PHE A 83 11.94 -10.75 -15.06
CA PHE A 83 13.20 -10.99 -14.37
C PHE A 83 13.16 -12.29 -13.55
N PHE A 84 12.13 -12.47 -12.73
CA PHE A 84 11.99 -13.64 -11.87
C PHE A 84 11.90 -14.92 -12.70
N ALA A 85 11.13 -14.92 -13.79
CA ALA A 85 11.03 -16.07 -14.69
C ALA A 85 12.39 -16.41 -15.32
N ALA A 86 13.11 -15.40 -15.80
CA ALA A 86 14.39 -15.58 -16.50
C ALA A 86 15.58 -15.91 -15.58
N ALA A 87 15.52 -15.54 -14.28
CA ALA A 87 16.60 -15.78 -13.33
C ALA A 87 17.02 -17.26 -13.26
N PRO A 88 18.32 -17.58 -13.36
CA PRO A 88 18.85 -18.95 -13.55
C PRO A 88 19.03 -19.70 -12.23
N PHE A 89 18.04 -19.64 -11.35
CA PHE A 89 18.05 -20.39 -10.10
C PHE A 89 16.76 -21.19 -9.96
N ALA A 90 16.88 -22.46 -9.57
CA ALA A 90 15.77 -23.21 -9.00
C ALA A 90 15.39 -22.69 -7.60
N ALA A 91 16.37 -22.35 -6.76
CA ALA A 91 16.20 -21.81 -5.41
C ALA A 91 15.85 -20.31 -5.41
N LYS A 92 14.78 -19.92 -6.12
CA LYS A 92 14.26 -18.55 -6.13
C LYS A 92 12.85 -18.49 -5.59
N ARG A 93 12.54 -17.42 -4.87
CA ARG A 93 11.23 -17.22 -4.25
C ARG A 93 10.73 -15.82 -4.54
N ARG A 94 9.44 -15.72 -4.84
CA ARG A 94 8.73 -14.45 -4.98
C ARG A 94 7.53 -14.44 -4.05
N VAL A 95 7.32 -13.33 -3.35
CA VAL A 95 6.29 -13.23 -2.31
C VAL A 95 5.94 -11.75 -2.05
N HIS A 96 4.70 -11.48 -1.66
CA HIS A 96 4.31 -10.17 -1.14
C HIS A 96 4.97 -9.92 0.22
N PHE A 97 5.48 -8.71 0.45
CA PHE A 97 6.26 -8.42 1.64
C PHE A 97 5.51 -8.70 2.95
N HIS A 98 4.24 -8.29 3.06
CA HIS A 98 3.43 -8.54 4.26
C HIS A 98 3.19 -10.03 4.52
N ALA A 99 2.90 -10.82 3.48
CA ALA A 99 2.72 -12.27 3.61
C ALA A 99 4.00 -12.95 4.09
N PHE A 100 5.17 -12.46 3.65
CA PHE A 100 6.45 -12.95 4.13
C PHE A 100 6.70 -12.61 5.61
N LEU A 101 6.34 -11.40 6.06
CA LEU A 101 6.47 -11.03 7.47
C LEU A 101 5.59 -11.90 8.38
N GLN A 102 4.35 -12.17 7.97
CA GLN A 102 3.46 -13.08 8.71
C GLN A 102 4.04 -14.50 8.80
N GLU A 103 4.55 -15.03 7.69
CA GLU A 103 5.23 -16.34 7.69
C GLU A 103 6.46 -16.34 8.59
N LEU A 104 7.25 -15.28 8.57
CA LEU A 104 8.43 -15.14 9.42
C LEU A 104 8.07 -15.15 10.90
N GLN A 105 7.03 -14.39 11.28
CA GLN A 105 6.50 -14.37 12.64
C GLN A 105 6.00 -15.76 13.08
N GLU A 106 5.33 -16.49 12.20
CA GLU A 106 4.91 -17.87 12.48
C GLU A 106 6.12 -18.79 12.71
N ARG A 107 7.13 -18.72 11.83
CA ARG A 107 8.36 -19.52 11.94
C ARG A 107 9.15 -19.20 13.20
N MET A 108 9.13 -17.95 13.66
CA MET A 108 9.78 -17.55 14.92
C MET A 108 9.25 -18.34 16.13
N LYS A 109 8.00 -18.80 16.11
CA LYS A 109 7.42 -19.61 17.20
C LYS A 109 8.16 -20.93 17.39
N ALA A 110 8.72 -21.52 16.33
CA ALA A 110 9.52 -22.74 16.43
C ALA A 110 10.85 -22.53 17.19
N PHE A 111 11.29 -21.28 17.32
CA PHE A 111 12.50 -20.89 18.02
C PHE A 111 12.20 -20.14 19.33
N ALA A 112 10.98 -20.24 19.87
CA ALA A 112 10.63 -19.61 21.14
C ALA A 112 11.61 -20.04 22.25
N GLY A 113 12.01 -19.10 23.10
CA GLY A 113 12.98 -19.33 24.18
C GLY A 113 14.45 -19.29 23.75
N HIS A 114 14.75 -19.18 22.45
CA HIS A 114 16.11 -18.90 21.98
C HIS A 114 16.44 -17.41 22.13
N PRO A 115 17.73 -17.04 22.28
CA PRO A 115 18.15 -15.65 22.45
C PRO A 115 17.88 -14.78 21.22
N ASP A 116 17.67 -15.36 20.03
CA ASP A 116 17.36 -14.61 18.82
C ASP A 116 16.48 -15.38 17.80
N PRO A 117 15.18 -15.56 18.08
CA PRO A 117 14.28 -16.36 17.25
C PRO A 117 14.16 -15.83 15.82
N LEU A 118 14.26 -14.50 15.65
CA LEU A 118 14.19 -13.83 14.35
C LEU A 118 15.35 -14.25 13.45
N VAL A 119 16.59 -14.12 13.93
CA VAL A 119 17.78 -14.48 13.15
C VAL A 119 17.77 -15.96 12.79
N LEU A 120 17.38 -16.83 13.73
CA LEU A 120 17.27 -18.27 13.48
C LEU A 120 16.23 -18.58 12.40
N ALA A 121 15.05 -17.95 12.45
CA ALA A 121 14.01 -18.13 11.45
C ALA A 121 14.44 -17.63 10.06
N ILE A 122 15.12 -16.47 9.98
CA ILE A 122 15.63 -15.95 8.71
C ILE A 122 16.73 -16.85 8.14
N ARG A 123 17.64 -17.34 8.98
CA ARG A 123 18.69 -18.29 8.55
C ARG A 123 18.11 -19.58 8.01
N ALA A 124 17.09 -20.13 8.69
CA ALA A 124 16.38 -21.31 8.21
C ALA A 124 15.70 -21.05 6.86
N LEU A 125 15.12 -19.85 6.65
CA LEU A 125 14.58 -19.45 5.34
C LEU A 125 15.67 -19.30 4.26
N ALA A 126 16.79 -18.66 4.61
CA ALA A 126 17.91 -18.43 3.70
C ALA A 126 18.58 -19.73 3.25
N GLN A 127 18.44 -20.82 4.02
CA GLN A 127 18.92 -22.14 3.64
C GLN A 127 18.30 -22.67 2.36
N ASP A 128 17.12 -22.21 1.93
CA ASP A 128 16.45 -22.73 0.72
C ASP A 128 16.28 -21.68 -0.38
N VAL A 129 16.72 -20.44 -0.15
CA VAL A 129 16.49 -19.31 -1.07
C VAL A 129 17.80 -18.62 -1.44
N ARG A 130 18.14 -18.63 -2.73
CA ARG A 130 19.25 -17.86 -3.33
C ARG A 130 18.84 -16.46 -3.75
N LEU A 131 17.65 -16.34 -4.32
CA LEU A 131 17.09 -15.09 -4.82
C LEU A 131 15.70 -14.90 -4.23
N LEU A 132 15.50 -13.80 -3.52
CA LEU A 132 14.23 -13.43 -2.92
C LEU A 132 13.71 -12.14 -3.55
N CYS A 133 12.54 -12.24 -4.18
CA CYS A 133 11.83 -11.15 -4.83
C CYS A 133 10.64 -10.74 -3.98
N PHE A 134 10.67 -9.54 -3.40
CA PHE A 134 9.55 -8.96 -2.68
C PHE A 134 8.71 -8.09 -3.61
N ASP A 135 7.42 -8.42 -3.70
CA ASP A 135 6.44 -7.53 -4.29
C ASP A 135 5.75 -6.67 -3.24
N GLU A 136 5.33 -5.48 -3.64
CA GLU A 136 4.60 -4.54 -2.79
C GLU A 136 5.36 -4.29 -1.47
N PHE A 137 6.62 -3.94 -1.60
CA PHE A 137 7.51 -3.63 -0.48
C PHE A 137 7.17 -2.25 0.09
N HIS A 138 6.13 -2.23 0.91
CA HIS A 138 5.69 -1.09 1.70
C HIS A 138 5.31 -1.59 3.09
N VAL A 139 5.52 -0.77 4.12
CA VAL A 139 5.30 -1.17 5.51
C VAL A 139 4.27 -0.26 6.14
N HIS A 140 3.20 -0.88 6.64
CA HIS A 140 2.05 -0.18 7.22
C HIS A 140 2.01 -0.25 8.76
N ASP A 141 2.81 -1.12 9.38
CA ASP A 141 2.81 -1.35 10.83
C ASP A 141 4.14 -0.96 11.51
N ILE A 142 4.02 -0.53 12.76
CA ILE A 142 5.07 -0.10 13.69
C ILE A 142 5.94 -1.28 14.14
N GLY A 143 5.33 -2.46 14.34
CA GLY A 143 6.03 -3.67 14.79
C GLY A 143 7.04 -4.19 13.77
N ASP A 144 6.75 -3.98 12.49
CA ASP A 144 7.55 -4.44 11.37
C ASP A 144 8.82 -3.59 11.16
N ALA A 145 8.85 -2.35 11.64
CA ALA A 145 9.98 -1.44 11.49
C ALA A 145 11.29 -2.01 12.08
N MET A 146 11.20 -2.56 13.29
CA MET A 146 12.35 -3.15 13.99
C MET A 146 12.78 -4.48 13.38
N LEU A 147 11.82 -5.24 12.84
CA LEU A 147 12.08 -6.50 12.15
C LEU A 147 12.74 -6.25 10.79
N LEU A 148 12.34 -5.20 10.08
CA LEU A 148 12.76 -4.94 8.72
C LEU A 148 14.27 -4.78 8.59
N ARG A 149 14.90 -3.94 9.43
CA ARG A 149 16.35 -3.75 9.35
C ARG A 149 17.10 -5.07 9.57
N ARG A 150 16.74 -5.77 10.64
CA ARG A 150 17.38 -7.05 11.01
C ARG A 150 17.16 -8.12 9.94
N LEU A 151 15.96 -8.17 9.36
CA LEU A 151 15.61 -9.04 8.25
C LEU A 151 16.55 -8.82 7.06
N LEU A 152 16.71 -7.57 6.62
CA LEU A 152 17.57 -7.24 5.49
C LEU A 152 19.04 -7.51 5.82
N ASP A 153 19.52 -7.16 7.01
CA ASP A 153 20.89 -7.45 7.41
C ASP A 153 21.21 -8.93 7.33
N VAL A 154 20.38 -9.78 7.96
CA VAL A 154 20.62 -11.23 7.98
C VAL A 154 20.52 -11.83 6.58
N LEU A 155 19.52 -11.49 5.78
CA LEU A 155 19.42 -11.99 4.41
C LEU A 155 20.66 -11.62 3.56
N VAL A 156 21.15 -10.39 3.74
CA VAL A 156 22.34 -9.91 3.03
C VAL A 156 23.62 -10.57 3.55
N GLU A 157 23.71 -10.87 4.84
CA GLU A 157 24.82 -11.60 5.45
C GLU A 157 24.87 -13.07 5.03
N GLU A 158 23.72 -13.73 4.95
CA GLU A 158 23.56 -15.10 4.43
C GLU A 158 23.78 -15.18 2.91
N GLY A 159 23.96 -14.03 2.24
CA GLY A 159 24.26 -13.95 0.81
C GLY A 159 23.05 -14.27 -0.07
N VAL A 160 21.85 -13.90 0.37
CA VAL A 160 20.62 -13.96 -0.45
C VAL A 160 20.57 -12.71 -1.34
N GLY A 161 20.36 -12.90 -2.64
CA GLY A 161 20.11 -11.80 -3.58
C GLY A 161 18.70 -11.26 -3.41
N LEU A 162 18.55 -9.94 -3.32
CA LEU A 162 17.26 -9.31 -3.04
C LEU A 162 16.79 -8.43 -4.20
N VAL A 163 15.53 -8.59 -4.62
CA VAL A 163 14.88 -7.64 -5.54
C VAL A 163 13.55 -7.21 -4.94
N MET A 164 13.26 -5.92 -4.97
CA MET A 164 12.08 -5.35 -4.33
C MET A 164 11.32 -4.47 -5.32
N THR A 165 10.00 -4.57 -5.36
CA THR A 165 9.13 -3.58 -6.02
C THR A 165 8.33 -2.79 -4.99
N SER A 166 8.24 -1.46 -5.15
CA SER A 166 7.46 -0.60 -4.25
C SER A 166 6.78 0.54 -4.99
N ASN A 167 5.69 1.06 -4.43
CA ASN A 167 5.08 2.31 -4.91
C ASN A 167 5.80 3.56 -4.38
N TYR A 168 6.73 3.39 -3.44
CA TYR A 168 7.41 4.48 -2.75
C TYR A 168 8.93 4.40 -2.92
N ALA A 169 9.58 5.55 -3.03
CA ALA A 169 11.02 5.66 -2.86
C ALA A 169 11.44 5.17 -1.44
N PRO A 170 12.70 4.76 -1.23
CA PRO A 170 13.16 4.32 0.10
C PRO A 170 12.86 5.32 1.22
N ALA A 171 13.10 6.61 0.99
CA ALA A 171 12.77 7.67 1.94
C ALA A 171 11.27 7.78 2.28
N GLY A 172 10.40 7.29 1.40
CA GLY A 172 8.94 7.26 1.54
C GLY A 172 8.38 5.93 2.03
N LEU A 173 9.22 4.94 2.38
CA LEU A 173 8.78 3.62 2.87
C LEU A 173 7.96 3.69 4.16
N CYS A 174 8.18 4.72 4.97
CA CYS A 174 7.41 4.99 6.18
C CYS A 174 6.70 6.33 6.04
N PRO A 175 5.41 6.34 5.63
CA PRO A 175 4.64 7.57 5.50
C PRO A 175 4.33 8.22 6.85
N ASN A 176 4.45 7.49 7.97
CA ASN A 176 4.20 7.99 9.31
C ASN A 176 5.47 8.56 9.96
N GLN A 177 5.45 9.85 10.32
CA GLN A 177 6.63 10.54 10.87
C GLN A 177 7.03 10.06 12.27
N LEU A 178 6.08 9.61 13.09
CA LEU A 178 6.34 9.12 14.46
C LEU A 178 7.27 7.89 14.46
N TYR A 179 7.24 7.10 13.39
CA TYR A 179 8.02 5.87 13.25
C TYR A 179 9.16 6.00 12.26
N ARG A 180 9.28 7.14 11.57
CA ARG A 180 10.32 7.39 10.57
C ARG A 180 11.71 7.12 11.12
N GLN A 181 12.00 7.56 12.35
CA GLN A 181 13.29 7.30 13.01
C GLN A 181 13.59 5.81 13.19
N ARG A 182 12.56 4.97 13.36
CA ARG A 182 12.73 3.51 13.49
C ARG A 182 12.99 2.84 12.13
N PHE A 183 12.50 3.43 11.04
CA PHE A 183 12.79 2.99 9.68
C PHE A 183 14.09 3.54 9.13
N THR A 184 14.61 4.65 9.66
CA THR A 184 15.87 5.27 9.20
C THR A 184 16.99 4.24 9.01
N PRO A 185 17.28 3.32 9.96
CA PRO A 185 18.34 2.34 9.74
C PRO A 185 18.08 1.42 8.55
N ALA A 186 16.83 1.02 8.32
CA ALA A 186 16.45 0.17 7.18
C ALA A 186 16.53 0.94 5.85
N ILE A 187 16.10 2.20 5.84
CA ILE A 187 16.18 3.09 4.67
C ILE A 187 17.66 3.30 4.29
N GLU A 188 18.51 3.66 5.26
CA GLU A 188 19.95 3.84 5.05
C GLU A 188 20.60 2.55 4.53
N MET A 189 20.17 1.38 5.03
CA MET A 189 20.64 0.09 4.54
C MET A 189 20.27 -0.12 3.07
N ILE A 190 19.02 0.18 2.69
CA ILE A 190 18.54 0.07 1.31
C ILE A 190 19.34 1.02 0.42
N GLU A 191 19.44 2.30 0.78
CA GLU A 191 20.16 3.32 -0.01
C GLU A 191 21.65 2.99 -0.16
N LYS A 192 22.28 2.38 0.85
CA LYS A 192 23.71 2.05 0.83
C LYS A 192 24.01 0.72 0.13
N ARG A 193 23.13 -0.28 0.25
CA ARG A 193 23.42 -1.66 -0.19
C ARG A 193 22.64 -2.09 -1.43
N PHE A 194 21.62 -1.35 -1.84
CA PHE A 194 20.80 -1.69 -2.99
C PHE A 194 21.01 -0.69 -4.12
N THR A 195 20.83 -1.15 -5.35
CA THR A 195 20.68 -0.25 -6.49
C THR A 195 19.23 0.21 -6.54
N VAL A 196 18.99 1.50 -6.26
CA VAL A 196 17.66 2.11 -6.29
C VAL A 196 17.36 2.62 -7.69
N LEU A 197 16.23 2.20 -8.26
CA LEU A 197 15.78 2.54 -9.61
C LEU A 197 14.34 3.01 -9.60
N THR A 198 14.06 4.03 -10.39
CA THR A 198 12.72 4.60 -10.56
C THR A 198 12.15 4.20 -11.91
N LEU A 199 10.93 3.68 -11.95
CA LEU A 199 10.12 3.45 -13.15
C LEU A 199 9.07 4.56 -13.27
N ASP A 200 9.51 5.79 -13.50
CA ASP A 200 8.60 6.92 -13.65
C ASP A 200 8.98 7.73 -14.88
N ALA A 201 8.19 7.57 -15.94
CA ALA A 201 8.18 8.48 -17.07
C ALA A 201 7.17 9.59 -16.78
N GLY A 202 7.68 10.75 -16.36
CA GLY A 202 6.92 12.00 -16.34
C GLY A 202 6.40 12.45 -14.96
N ILE A 203 6.09 13.74 -14.92
CA ILE A 203 5.61 14.51 -13.76
C ILE A 203 4.48 13.76 -13.04
N ASP A 204 4.57 13.71 -11.71
CA ASP A 204 3.53 13.18 -10.85
C ASP A 204 2.28 14.07 -10.96
N TYR A 205 1.31 13.66 -11.77
CA TYR A 205 0.03 14.36 -11.94
C TYR A 205 -0.83 14.34 -10.67
N ARG A 206 -0.45 13.58 -9.62
CA ARG A 206 -1.14 13.56 -8.31
C ARG A 206 -0.78 14.76 -7.44
N GLU A 207 0.32 15.45 -7.72
CA GLU A 207 0.77 16.64 -6.98
C GLU A 207 0.38 17.96 -7.65
N LEU A 208 -0.25 17.92 -8.83
CA LEU A 208 -0.80 19.11 -9.47
C LEU A 208 -2.10 19.55 -8.77
N PRO A 209 -2.15 20.76 -8.18
CA PRO A 209 -3.40 21.31 -7.68
C PRO A 209 -4.39 21.43 -8.85
N GLY A 210 -5.46 20.64 -8.80
CA GLY A 210 -6.59 20.76 -9.73
C GLY A 210 -6.58 19.87 -10.99
N GLY A 211 -5.68 18.89 -11.12
CA GLY A 211 -5.59 18.01 -12.31
C GLY A 211 -5.80 16.50 -12.09
N GLY A 212 -5.75 16.02 -10.85
CA GLY A 212 -5.86 14.59 -10.52
C GLY A 212 -7.30 14.08 -10.51
N GLN A 213 -7.51 12.85 -10.99
CA GLN A 213 -8.78 12.13 -10.90
C GLN A 213 -9.28 12.14 -9.45
N ARG A 214 -10.48 12.69 -9.23
CA ARG A 214 -11.13 12.76 -7.91
C ARG A 214 -11.24 11.34 -7.34
N TRP A 215 -10.71 11.14 -6.13
CA TRP A 215 -10.69 9.84 -5.44
C TRP A 215 -11.86 9.67 -4.45
N GLY A 216 -12.83 10.59 -4.48
CA GLY A 216 -13.95 10.57 -3.56
C GLY A 216 -14.73 11.88 -3.50
N GLU A 217 -15.68 11.92 -2.56
CA GLU A 217 -16.59 13.04 -2.32
C GLU A 217 -16.59 13.43 -0.84
N TYR A 218 -16.83 14.72 -0.57
CA TYR A 218 -17.02 15.25 0.77
C TYR A 218 -18.36 16.00 0.81
N LEU A 219 -19.29 15.54 1.65
CA LEU A 219 -20.64 16.10 1.77
C LEU A 219 -20.82 16.85 3.08
N TRP A 220 -21.39 18.04 2.99
CA TRP A 220 -21.85 18.81 4.14
C TRP A 220 -23.06 19.70 3.79
N PRO A 221 -23.91 20.05 4.76
CA PRO A 221 -24.03 19.36 6.05
C PRO A 221 -24.69 17.98 5.84
N GLN A 222 -24.21 16.96 6.55
CA GLN A 222 -24.75 15.60 6.46
C GLN A 222 -26.26 15.58 6.79
N SER A 223 -26.71 16.41 7.72
CA SER A 223 -28.12 16.60 8.08
C SER A 223 -29.03 17.06 6.93
N ALA A 224 -28.51 17.67 5.87
CA ALA A 224 -29.29 18.10 4.69
C ALA A 224 -29.51 16.99 3.65
N GLY A 225 -29.75 15.75 4.09
CA GLY A 225 -30.04 14.62 3.20
C GLY A 225 -28.80 13.81 2.77
N GLY A 226 -27.67 13.96 3.46
CA GLY A 226 -26.43 13.24 3.17
C GLY A 226 -26.58 11.71 3.23
N LEU A 227 -27.48 11.20 4.08
CA LEU A 227 -27.73 9.75 4.19
C LEU A 227 -28.41 9.17 2.94
N ALA A 228 -29.44 9.82 2.41
CA ALA A 228 -30.12 9.35 1.20
C ALA A 228 -29.19 9.41 -0.02
N TYR A 229 -28.36 10.46 -0.10
CA TYR A 229 -27.32 10.55 -1.12
C TYR A 229 -26.28 9.43 -0.97
N LEU A 230 -25.83 9.15 0.26
CA LEU A 230 -24.87 8.09 0.54
C LEU A 230 -25.39 6.72 0.10
N GLU A 231 -26.65 6.37 0.40
CA GLU A 231 -27.21 5.08 -0.01
C GLU A 231 -27.23 4.95 -1.55
N THR A 232 -27.59 6.04 -2.24
CA THR A 232 -27.54 6.11 -3.70
C THR A 232 -26.10 6.01 -4.22
N TRP A 233 -25.17 6.70 -3.58
CA TRP A 233 -23.76 6.72 -3.96
C TRP A 233 -23.12 5.34 -3.78
N LEU A 234 -23.40 4.65 -2.68
CA LEU A 234 -23.00 3.26 -2.48
C LEU A 234 -23.82 2.29 -3.34
N ALA A 235 -24.89 2.71 -4.01
CA ALA A 235 -25.82 1.85 -4.74
C ALA A 235 -26.30 0.65 -3.91
N LEU A 236 -26.61 0.89 -2.63
CA LEU A 236 -27.09 -0.16 -1.74
C LEU A 236 -28.45 -0.67 -2.23
N ASP A 237 -28.54 -1.98 -2.43
CA ASP A 237 -29.77 -2.68 -2.82
C ASP A 237 -30.40 -3.38 -1.61
N ASP A 238 -31.53 -4.06 -1.82
CA ASP A 238 -32.23 -4.80 -0.77
C ASP A 238 -31.42 -6.00 -0.22
N GLN A 239 -30.34 -6.39 -0.88
CA GLN A 239 -29.43 -7.46 -0.43
C GLN A 239 -28.28 -6.92 0.45
N ALA A 240 -28.17 -5.60 0.60
CA ALA A 240 -27.19 -4.99 1.49
C ALA A 240 -27.42 -5.44 2.93
N GLN A 241 -26.37 -5.97 3.55
CA GLN A 241 -26.43 -6.40 4.93
C GLN A 241 -26.30 -5.17 5.84
N ARG A 242 -27.35 -4.87 6.59
CA ARG A 242 -27.40 -3.72 7.49
C ARG A 242 -27.07 -4.09 8.93
N ASP A 243 -26.46 -3.15 9.64
CA ASP A 243 -26.13 -3.19 11.07
C ASP A 243 -25.50 -4.53 11.48
N ARG A 244 -24.31 -4.79 10.91
CA ARG A 244 -23.54 -6.02 11.13
C ARG A 244 -22.26 -5.73 11.88
N SER A 245 -21.89 -6.66 12.77
CA SER A 245 -20.56 -6.68 13.37
C SER A 245 -19.63 -7.53 12.51
N LEU A 246 -18.58 -6.92 11.98
CA LEU A 246 -17.48 -7.61 11.32
C LEU A 246 -16.38 -7.90 12.33
N THR A 247 -15.73 -9.06 12.21
CA THR A 247 -14.45 -9.30 12.87
C THR A 247 -13.34 -8.86 11.91
N VAL A 248 -12.78 -7.68 12.14
CA VAL A 248 -11.64 -7.17 11.38
C VAL A 248 -10.37 -7.55 12.15
N ASN A 249 -9.61 -8.48 11.57
CA ASN A 249 -8.50 -9.16 12.25
C ASN A 249 -8.96 -9.80 13.58
N HIS A 250 -8.78 -9.10 14.70
CA HIS A 250 -9.19 -9.55 16.05
C HIS A 250 -10.15 -8.57 16.75
N HIS A 251 -10.57 -7.51 16.07
CA HIS A 251 -11.43 -6.47 16.65
C HIS A 251 -12.83 -6.50 16.03
N PRO A 252 -13.89 -6.44 16.84
CA PRO A 252 -15.25 -6.25 16.33
C PRO A 252 -15.38 -4.83 15.77
N LEU A 253 -16.01 -4.69 14.61
CA LEU A 253 -16.29 -3.42 13.95
C LEU A 253 -17.76 -3.39 13.55
N GLN A 254 -18.51 -2.42 14.07
CA GLN A 254 -19.91 -2.25 13.65
C GLN A 254 -19.96 -1.52 12.30
N VAL A 255 -20.72 -2.10 11.37
CA VAL A 255 -20.90 -1.59 10.03
C VAL A 255 -22.38 -1.35 9.79
N ARG A 256 -22.72 -0.14 9.33
CA ARG A 256 -24.11 0.26 9.08
C ARG A 256 -24.70 -0.44 7.86
N ALA A 257 -23.90 -0.58 6.80
CA ALA A 257 -24.30 -1.35 5.63
C ALA A 257 -23.09 -1.95 4.90
N LEU A 258 -23.28 -3.15 4.36
CA LEU A 258 -22.30 -3.87 3.56
C LEU A 258 -22.94 -4.38 2.27
N ALA A 259 -22.22 -4.22 1.18
CA ALA A 259 -22.50 -4.87 -0.08
C ALA A 259 -21.16 -5.29 -0.74
N PRO A 260 -21.16 -6.13 -1.79
CA PRO A 260 -19.92 -6.52 -2.45
C PRO A 260 -19.06 -5.31 -2.84
N GLY A 261 -17.84 -5.23 -2.31
CA GLY A 261 -16.89 -4.15 -2.55
C GLY A 261 -17.22 -2.79 -1.91
N ARG A 262 -18.29 -2.70 -1.11
CA ARG A 262 -18.88 -1.45 -0.64
C ARG A 262 -19.23 -1.49 0.84
N ALA A 263 -18.85 -0.46 1.59
CA ALA A 263 -19.15 -0.40 3.02
C ALA A 263 -19.57 1.00 3.46
N TRP A 264 -20.45 1.04 4.46
CA TRP A 264 -20.85 2.24 5.18
C TRP A 264 -20.54 2.09 6.66
N LEU A 265 -19.66 2.96 7.17
CA LEU A 265 -19.28 3.01 8.58
C LEU A 265 -19.51 4.39 9.19
N GLU A 266 -19.54 4.44 10.52
CA GLU A 266 -19.54 5.67 11.30
C GLU A 266 -18.14 6.01 11.80
N PHE A 267 -17.82 7.30 11.86
CA PHE A 267 -16.54 7.80 12.39
C PHE A 267 -16.29 7.30 13.82
N ALA A 268 -17.32 7.32 14.67
CA ALA A 268 -17.21 6.87 16.05
C ALA A 268 -16.78 5.40 16.15
N GLU A 269 -17.27 4.55 15.25
CA GLU A 269 -16.90 3.13 15.22
C GLU A 269 -15.49 2.91 14.68
N LEU A 270 -15.13 3.58 13.57
CA LEU A 270 -13.87 3.30 12.86
C LEU A 270 -12.68 4.06 13.45
N CYS A 271 -12.88 5.31 13.89
CA CYS A 271 -11.83 6.19 14.42
C CYS A 271 -11.98 6.44 15.93
N GLY A 272 -13.14 6.18 16.54
CA GLY A 272 -13.29 6.27 18.00
C GLY A 272 -12.73 5.05 18.74
N ASN A 273 -12.75 3.87 18.11
CA ASN A 273 -12.22 2.64 18.69
C ASN A 273 -10.75 2.39 18.33
N ALA A 274 -10.12 1.45 19.04
CA ALA A 274 -8.69 1.12 18.92
C ALA A 274 -8.34 0.31 17.65
N HIS A 275 -8.78 0.77 16.48
CA HIS A 275 -8.41 0.18 15.20
C HIS A 275 -7.01 0.61 14.74
N SER A 276 -6.30 -0.33 14.15
CA SER A 276 -4.93 -0.19 13.64
C SER A 276 -4.90 0.12 12.15
N THR A 277 -3.73 0.52 11.64
CA THR A 277 -3.48 0.65 10.19
C THR A 277 -3.78 -0.66 9.43
N ALA A 278 -3.48 -1.81 10.04
CA ALA A 278 -3.76 -3.12 9.45
C ALA A 278 -5.27 -3.37 9.29
N ASP A 279 -6.08 -2.88 10.23
CA ASP A 279 -7.54 -2.98 10.14
C ASP A 279 -8.10 -2.14 8.99
N PHE A 280 -7.60 -0.91 8.82
CA PHE A 280 -7.99 -0.05 7.70
C PHE A 280 -7.60 -0.63 6.35
N LEU A 281 -6.40 -1.21 6.24
CA LEU A 281 -5.96 -1.88 5.01
C LEU A 281 -6.84 -3.10 4.69
N TRP A 282 -7.10 -3.95 5.69
CA TRP A 282 -7.99 -5.11 5.54
C TRP A 282 -9.39 -4.69 5.04
N LEU A 283 -9.90 -3.59 5.59
CA LEU A 283 -11.21 -3.02 5.25
C LEU A 283 -11.22 -2.52 3.82
N LEU A 284 -10.25 -1.68 3.43
CA LEU A 284 -10.19 -1.04 2.11
C LEU A 284 -9.87 -2.01 0.98
N GLN A 285 -9.15 -3.11 1.25
CA GLN A 285 -8.95 -4.18 0.28
C GLN A 285 -10.24 -4.93 -0.06
N ARG A 286 -11.16 -5.08 0.91
CA ARG A 286 -12.44 -5.78 0.74
C ARG A 286 -13.56 -4.85 0.29
N TYR A 287 -13.51 -3.60 0.73
CA TYR A 287 -14.50 -2.58 0.47
C TYR A 287 -13.81 -1.31 -0.06
N PRO A 288 -13.29 -1.36 -1.30
CA PRO A 288 -12.59 -0.23 -1.91
C PRO A 288 -13.48 0.99 -2.14
N ARG A 289 -14.80 0.85 -2.03
CA ARG A 289 -15.74 1.98 -2.02
C ARG A 289 -16.36 2.12 -0.63
N LEU A 290 -15.90 3.13 0.10
CA LEU A 290 -16.20 3.30 1.53
C LEU A 290 -16.91 4.63 1.76
N ALA A 291 -18.00 4.62 2.51
CA ALA A 291 -18.63 5.82 3.04
C ALA A 291 -18.46 5.91 4.56
N LEU A 292 -18.04 7.08 5.04
CA LEU A 292 -17.84 7.36 6.47
C LEU A 292 -18.73 8.53 6.88
N THR A 293 -19.68 8.26 7.77
CA THR A 293 -20.62 9.27 8.29
C THR A 293 -20.26 9.75 9.69
N GLY A 294 -20.77 10.92 10.06
CA GLY A 294 -20.61 11.50 11.38
C GLY A 294 -19.18 12.00 11.61
N VAL A 295 -18.47 12.39 10.55
CA VAL A 295 -17.10 12.90 10.66
C VAL A 295 -17.15 14.26 11.37
N PRO A 296 -16.61 14.39 12.60
CA PRO A 296 -16.67 15.63 13.36
C PRO A 296 -15.60 16.62 12.89
N ALA A 297 -15.68 17.86 13.39
CA ALA A 297 -14.54 18.76 13.31
C ALA A 297 -13.38 18.19 14.16
N LEU A 298 -12.17 18.12 13.61
CA LEU A 298 -11.05 17.40 14.24
C LEU A 298 -10.52 18.08 15.52
N ASP A 299 -10.77 19.38 15.72
CA ASP A 299 -10.44 20.08 16.97
C ASP A 299 -11.22 19.57 18.18
N SER A 300 -12.39 18.97 17.96
CA SER A 300 -13.27 18.47 19.01
C SER A 300 -12.95 17.03 19.45
N GLN A 301 -11.97 16.38 18.84
CA GLN A 301 -11.70 14.96 19.02
C GLN A 301 -10.41 14.69 19.79
N PRO A 302 -10.34 13.56 20.52
CA PRO A 302 -9.09 13.07 21.08
C PRO A 302 -7.99 12.91 20.02
N THR A 303 -6.75 13.20 20.41
CA THR A 303 -5.53 13.12 19.58
C THR A 303 -5.39 11.78 18.85
N ASP A 304 -5.74 10.68 19.51
CA ASP A 304 -5.64 9.32 18.96
C ASP A 304 -6.72 9.05 17.89
N ALA A 305 -7.95 9.56 18.09
CA ALA A 305 -9.01 9.49 17.09
C ALA A 305 -8.66 10.32 15.83
N CYS A 306 -8.10 11.52 16.02
CA CYS A 306 -7.57 12.34 14.94
C CYS A 306 -6.47 11.61 14.16
N GLN A 307 -5.53 10.97 14.86
CA GLN A 307 -4.47 10.20 14.23
C GLN A 307 -5.00 9.00 13.43
N ARG A 308 -6.02 8.29 13.96
CA ARG A 308 -6.67 7.18 13.24
C ARG A 308 -7.37 7.67 11.97
N PHE A 309 -8.05 8.82 12.02
CA PHE A 309 -8.64 9.43 10.83
C PHE A 309 -7.58 9.81 9.80
N ILE A 310 -6.49 10.47 10.23
CA ILE A 310 -5.35 10.80 9.36
C ILE A 310 -4.81 9.54 8.66
N ASN A 311 -4.59 8.47 9.43
CA ASN A 311 -4.11 7.20 8.89
C ASN A 311 -5.11 6.61 7.88
N LEU A 312 -6.41 6.62 8.18
CA LEU A 312 -7.45 6.12 7.27
C LEU A 312 -7.43 6.87 5.93
N ILE A 313 -7.41 8.20 5.93
CA ILE A 313 -7.34 9.02 4.71
C ILE A 313 -6.10 8.69 3.89
N ASP A 314 -4.96 8.57 4.57
CA ASP A 314 -3.68 8.28 3.93
C ASP A 314 -3.69 6.90 3.25
N ILE A 315 -4.19 5.87 3.95
CA ILE A 315 -4.29 4.50 3.41
C ILE A 315 -5.30 4.43 2.27
N ALA A 316 -6.46 5.08 2.42
CA ALA A 316 -7.51 5.08 1.39
C ALA A 316 -7.02 5.72 0.09
N TYR A 317 -6.33 6.86 0.19
CA TYR A 317 -5.72 7.53 -0.95
C TYR A 317 -4.68 6.64 -1.63
N ASP A 318 -3.76 6.07 -0.85
CA ASP A 318 -2.66 5.25 -1.37
C ASP A 318 -3.15 3.93 -1.98
N ALA A 319 -4.23 3.36 -1.44
CA ALA A 319 -4.89 2.17 -1.97
C ALA A 319 -5.74 2.44 -3.22
N GLY A 320 -5.91 3.71 -3.62
CA GLY A 320 -6.80 4.10 -4.72
C GLY A 320 -8.28 3.80 -4.42
N ALA A 321 -8.67 3.79 -3.15
CA ALA A 321 -10.05 3.62 -2.73
C ALA A 321 -10.89 4.83 -3.13
N ASN A 322 -12.20 4.62 -3.28
CA ASN A 322 -13.17 5.67 -3.52
C ASN A 322 -13.89 5.99 -2.20
N LEU A 323 -13.68 7.19 -1.66
CA LEU A 323 -14.13 7.55 -0.32
C LEU A 323 -15.25 8.60 -0.35
N LEU A 324 -16.31 8.36 0.39
CA LEU A 324 -17.35 9.35 0.66
C LEU A 324 -17.29 9.76 2.14
N LEU A 325 -16.98 11.02 2.41
CA LEU A 325 -16.98 11.57 3.77
C LEU A 325 -18.21 12.45 3.98
N CYS A 326 -18.93 12.22 5.07
CA CYS A 326 -20.07 13.05 5.45
C CYS A 326 -19.81 13.73 6.79
N SER A 327 -19.97 15.05 6.84
CA SER A 327 -19.79 15.88 8.04
C SER A 327 -20.89 16.92 8.14
N GLU A 328 -21.16 17.40 9.37
CA GLU A 328 -21.99 18.59 9.58
C GLU A 328 -21.26 19.88 9.20
N SER A 329 -19.94 19.84 9.05
CA SER A 329 -19.11 21.01 8.81
C SER A 329 -18.44 20.99 7.44
N SER A 330 -18.15 22.17 6.89
CA SER A 330 -17.41 22.28 5.62
C SER A 330 -16.01 21.69 5.75
N LEU A 331 -15.43 21.28 4.62
CA LEU A 331 -14.08 20.69 4.59
C LEU A 331 -13.04 21.64 5.19
N GLU A 332 -13.19 22.95 4.95
CA GLU A 332 -12.34 23.99 5.52
C GLU A 332 -12.44 24.03 7.05
N ARG A 333 -13.65 23.92 7.62
CA ARG A 333 -13.87 23.89 9.07
C ARG A 333 -13.25 22.64 9.68
N LEU A 334 -13.46 21.48 9.06
CA LEU A 334 -12.85 20.21 9.48
C LEU A 334 -11.32 20.31 9.51
N CYS A 335 -10.71 20.98 8.52
CA CYS A 335 -9.26 21.12 8.41
C CYS A 335 -8.65 22.25 9.27
N ARG A 336 -9.44 23.21 9.76
CA ARG A 336 -8.95 24.36 10.57
C ARG A 336 -8.56 23.99 12.00
N GLY A 337 -9.02 22.85 12.50
CA GLY A 337 -8.94 22.48 13.91
C GLY A 337 -7.80 21.55 14.32
N SER A 338 -6.97 21.04 13.40
CA SER A 338 -5.97 20.02 13.76
C SER A 338 -4.69 20.65 14.32
N PRO A 339 -4.33 20.44 15.61
CA PRO A 339 -3.08 20.93 16.20
C PRO A 339 -1.85 20.10 15.77
N HIS A 340 -2.04 19.10 14.91
CA HIS A 340 -0.99 18.17 14.51
C HIS A 340 -0.09 18.78 13.43
N GLN A 341 1.22 18.86 13.71
CA GLN A 341 2.25 19.41 12.82
C GLN A 341 2.31 18.71 11.44
N ASP A 342 1.76 17.49 11.31
CA ASP A 342 1.83 16.65 10.11
C ASP A 342 0.53 16.58 9.29
N PHE A 343 -0.49 17.37 9.63
CA PHE A 343 -1.78 17.35 8.92
C PHE A 343 -1.70 17.90 7.48
N GLY A 344 -0.58 18.52 7.09
CA GLY A 344 -0.41 19.14 5.77
C GLY A 344 -0.62 18.19 4.59
N ARG A 345 -0.10 16.95 4.68
CA ARG A 345 -0.27 15.93 3.63
C ARG A 345 -1.71 15.44 3.53
N THR A 346 -2.32 15.11 4.66
CA THR A 346 -3.72 14.65 4.72
C THR A 346 -4.66 15.75 4.24
N ARG A 347 -4.40 17.01 4.58
CA ARG A 347 -5.15 18.16 4.06
C ARG A 347 -5.06 18.29 2.54
N SER A 348 -3.89 18.08 1.95
CA SER A 348 -3.74 18.04 0.49
C SER A 348 -4.59 16.92 -0.13
N ARG A 349 -4.54 15.70 0.41
CA ARG A 349 -5.36 14.57 -0.05
C ARG A 349 -6.87 14.84 0.08
N LEU A 350 -7.29 15.39 1.21
CA LEU A 350 -8.67 15.79 1.46
C LEU A 350 -9.15 16.86 0.48
N SER A 351 -8.28 17.82 0.10
CA SER A 351 -8.61 18.86 -0.88
C SER A 351 -8.86 18.33 -2.30
N GLN A 352 -8.45 17.08 -2.58
CA GLN A 352 -8.71 16.40 -3.84
C GLN A 352 -10.07 15.67 -3.87
N LEU A 353 -10.79 15.60 -2.74
CA LEU A 353 -12.16 15.12 -2.71
C LEU A 353 -13.07 16.15 -3.38
N GLN A 354 -14.09 15.67 -4.10
CA GLN A 354 -15.12 16.57 -4.60
C GLN A 354 -16.02 17.04 -3.46
N ALA A 355 -15.78 18.28 -3.06
CA ALA A 355 -16.57 18.95 -2.04
C ALA A 355 -17.96 19.29 -2.61
N ARG A 356 -19.03 18.83 -1.96
CA ARG A 356 -20.42 19.11 -2.34
C ARG A 356 -21.21 19.60 -1.13
N GLU A 357 -21.65 20.84 -1.23
CA GLU A 357 -22.59 21.42 -0.28
C GLU A 357 -24.02 20.97 -0.62
N LEU A 358 -24.71 20.39 0.35
CA LEU A 358 -26.12 20.03 0.24
C LEU A 358 -26.96 21.23 0.71
N SER A 359 -27.89 21.66 -0.13
CA SER A 359 -28.93 22.59 0.28
C SER A 359 -30.19 21.80 0.66
N VAL A 360 -30.91 22.28 1.67
CA VAL A 360 -32.12 21.63 2.24
C VAL A 360 -33.32 21.61 1.26
N ILE A 361 -33.13 21.85 -0.03
CA ILE A 361 -34.23 22.07 -0.96
C ILE A 361 -34.84 20.73 -1.44
N GLU A 362 -36.03 20.47 -0.88
CA GLU A 362 -37.17 19.69 -1.41
C GLU A 362 -37.16 18.14 -1.33
N SER A 363 -37.22 17.61 -0.10
CA SER A 363 -37.86 16.31 0.17
C SER A 363 -39.36 16.41 0.50
N ALA A 364 -39.99 17.59 0.34
CA ALA A 364 -41.41 17.81 0.68
C ALA A 364 -42.38 17.90 -0.53
N SER A 365 -41.91 18.04 -1.78
CA SER A 365 -42.81 18.31 -2.92
C SER A 365 -43.30 17.07 -3.70
N ARG A 366 -43.06 15.84 -3.22
CA ARG A 366 -43.56 14.60 -3.87
C ARG A 366 -44.76 13.92 -3.19
N HIS A 367 -45.38 14.55 -2.18
CA HIS A 367 -46.59 14.02 -1.52
C HIS A 367 -47.81 14.96 -1.59
N ALA A 368 -47.76 16.05 -2.36
CA ALA A 368 -48.87 16.99 -2.50
C ALA A 368 -49.19 17.33 -3.97
N THR A 369 -49.36 16.32 -4.82
CA THR A 369 -50.08 16.44 -6.11
C THR A 369 -50.79 15.12 -6.38
N GLY A 370 -51.86 14.89 -5.62
CA GLY A 370 -52.65 13.67 -5.71
C GLY A 370 -54.04 13.78 -5.09
N VAL A 371 -54.61 14.98 -4.97
CA VAL A 371 -56.05 15.17 -4.71
C VAL A 371 -56.47 16.48 -5.36
N SER A 372 -57.06 16.39 -6.56
CA SER A 372 -58.21 17.19 -6.96
C SER A 372 -58.56 16.85 -8.41
N ASP A 373 -59.49 15.91 -8.58
CA ASP A 373 -60.49 15.99 -9.65
C ASP A 373 -61.64 15.03 -9.30
N LYS A 374 -62.69 15.60 -8.71
CA LYS A 374 -64.07 15.12 -8.82
C LYS A 374 -65.04 16.20 -8.33
N GLU A 375 -65.95 16.56 -9.23
CA GLU A 375 -67.29 17.16 -8.99
C GLU A 375 -67.28 18.62 -8.48
N PHE A 376 -67.80 19.62 -9.19
CA PHE A 376 -69.11 19.74 -9.86
C PHE A 376 -69.05 20.68 -11.06
#